data_AF-A0A2P5F8I3-F1
#
_entry.id   AF-A0A2P5F8I3-F1
#
_cell.length_a   1.000
_cell.length_b   1.000
_cell.length_c   1.000
_cell.angle_alpha   90.00
_cell.angle_beta   90.00
_cell.angle_gamma   90.00
#
_symmetry.space_group_name_H-M   'P 1'
#
loop_
_entity.id
_entity.type
_entity.pdbx_description
1 polymer ?
#
loop_
_entity_poly.entity_id
_entity_poly.type
_entity_poly.pdbx_seq_one_letter_code
_entity_poly.pdbx_strand_id
1 'polypeptide(L)'
;MPLWVRAYGFLVKFMTDKNAAKVAACTGKVLEILLIFKKGILVNSYMKFRVEVNLNSPIQARFLLPRDRDSPLWTYFKYEHLPM
;
A
#
# COMPACT_ATOMS: atom_id res chain seq x y z
N MET A 1 -6.85 8.97 -12.54
CA MET A 1 -8.08 8.78 -11.73
C MET A 1 -7.70 8.48 -10.29
N PRO A 2 -8.27 9.19 -9.29
CA PRO A 2 -7.97 8.94 -7.88
C PRO A 2 -8.67 7.66 -7.38
N LEU A 3 -7.93 6.76 -6.74
CA LEU A 3 -8.43 5.53 -6.14
C LEU A 3 -7.87 5.36 -4.74
N TRP A 4 -8.63 4.68 -3.88
CA TRP A 4 -8.08 4.13 -2.64
C TRP A 4 -7.40 2.81 -2.94
N VAL A 5 -6.27 2.57 -2.29
CA VAL A 5 -5.53 1.33 -2.41
C VAL A 5 -5.19 0.82 -1.02
N ARG A 6 -5.39 -0.49 -0.83
CA ARG A 6 -4.96 -1.21 0.36
C ARG A 6 -3.85 -2.18 -0.01
N ALA A 7 -2.72 -2.11 0.69
CA ALA A 7 -1.58 -2.97 0.49
C ALA A 7 -1.45 -3.97 1.65
N TYR A 8 -1.45 -5.26 1.34
CA TYR A 8 -1.45 -6.38 2.28
C TYR A 8 -0.18 -7.23 2.16
N GLY A 9 0.15 -7.99 3.21
CA GLY A 9 1.29 -8.92 3.18
C GLY A 9 2.58 -8.36 3.78
N PHE A 10 2.48 -7.29 4.58
CA PHE A 10 3.60 -6.73 5.33
C PHE A 10 3.60 -7.19 6.78
N LEU A 11 4.79 -7.40 7.34
CA LEU A 11 4.96 -7.46 8.78
C LEU A 11 4.77 -6.06 9.37
N VAL A 12 4.18 -5.96 10.56
CA VAL A 12 3.89 -4.69 11.25
C VAL A 12 5.12 -3.77 11.33
N LYS A 13 6.31 -4.33 11.54
CA LYS A 13 7.58 -3.57 11.57
C LYS A 13 7.89 -2.80 10.28
N PHE A 14 7.36 -3.24 9.14
CA PHE A 14 7.53 -2.57 7.85
C PHE A 14 6.44 -1.54 7.56
N MET A 15 5.39 -1.48 8.39
CA MET A 15 4.22 -0.63 8.21
C MET A 15 4.41 0.78 8.78
N THR A 16 5.43 1.46 8.25
CA THR A 16 5.79 2.84 8.61
C THR A 16 5.37 3.81 7.50
N ASP A 17 5.20 5.09 7.82
CA ASP A 17 4.85 6.13 6.83
C ASP A 17 5.83 6.17 5.66
N LYS A 18 7.13 6.05 5.96
CA LYS A 18 8.20 6.05 4.95
C LYS A 18 8.05 4.89 3.96
N ASN A 19 7.72 3.69 4.45
CA ASN A 19 7.52 2.53 3.58
C ASN A 19 6.18 2.60 2.87
N ALA A 20 5.12 3.10 3.53
CA ALA A 20 3.83 3.33 2.90
C ALA A 20 3.95 4.30 1.72
N ALA A 21 4.75 5.36 1.84
CA ALA A 21 5.02 6.29 0.74
C ALA A 21 5.72 5.61 -0.45
N LYS A 22 6.72 4.77 -0.19
CA LYS A 22 7.42 3.99 -1.24
C LYS A 22 6.46 3.04 -1.95
N VAL A 23 5.66 2.31 -1.18
CA VAL A 23 4.69 1.33 -1.70
C VAL A 23 3.59 2.04 -2.51
N ALA A 24 3.08 3.17 -2.02
CA ALA A 24 2.10 3.98 -2.73
C ALA A 24 2.64 4.50 -4.06
N ALA A 25 3.88 4.99 -4.09
CA ALA A 25 4.53 5.47 -5.31
C ALA A 25 4.68 4.40 -6.40
N CYS A 26 4.72 3.10 -6.04
CA CYS A 26 4.71 2.00 -7.02
C CYS A 26 3.36 1.81 -7.72
N THR A 27 2.27 2.31 -7.13
CA THR A 27 0.90 2.12 -7.65
C THR A 27 0.37 3.34 -8.41
N GLY A 28 1.00 4.50 -8.25
CA GLY A 28 0.62 5.73 -8.93
C GLY A 28 1.17 6.97 -8.23
N LYS A 29 0.65 8.14 -8.61
CA LYS A 29 1.01 9.41 -7.96
C LYS A 29 0.33 9.47 -6.59
N VAL A 30 1.12 9.56 -5.52
CA VAL A 30 0.62 9.59 -4.14
C VAL A 30 -0.14 10.88 -3.87
N LEU A 31 -1.37 10.76 -3.38
CA LEU A 31 -2.21 11.88 -2.95
C LEU A 31 -2.30 11.94 -1.42
N GLU A 32 -2.48 10.79 -0.78
CA GLU A 32 -2.71 10.70 0.66
C GLU A 32 -2.23 9.34 1.20
N ILE A 33 -1.72 9.31 2.43
CA ILE A 33 -1.35 8.08 3.15
C ILE A 33 -2.14 8.07 4.46
N LEU A 34 -2.81 6.96 4.74
CA LEU A 34 -3.67 6.80 5.90
C LEU A 34 -3.31 5.51 6.65
N LEU A 35 -2.43 5.64 7.64
CA LEU A 35 -2.13 4.58 8.59
C LEU A 35 -2.96 4.79 9.86
N ILE A 36 -3.71 3.76 10.27
CA ILE A 36 -4.58 3.83 11.46
C ILE A 36 -3.85 3.21 12.64
N PHE A 37 -3.42 4.08 13.57
CA PHE A 37 -2.86 3.68 14.85
C PHE A 37 -3.87 3.91 15.98
N LYS A 38 -4.00 2.95 16.89
CA LYS A 38 -4.78 3.08 18.13
C LYS A 38 -3.87 2.74 19.29
N LYS A 39 -3.73 3.70 20.23
CA LYS A 39 -2.77 3.60 21.35
C LYS A 39 -1.33 3.27 20.90
N GLY A 40 -0.90 3.83 19.77
CA GLY A 40 0.42 3.58 19.19
C GLY A 40 0.60 2.26 18.45
N ILE A 41 -0.44 1.41 18.39
CA ILE A 41 -0.42 0.13 17.67
C ILE A 41 -1.19 0.26 16.36
N LEU A 42 -0.62 -0.22 15.27
CA LEU A 42 -1.32 -0.29 13.98
C LEU A 42 -2.51 -1.25 14.10
N VAL A 43 -3.72 -0.75 13.87
CA VAL A 43 -4.97 -1.53 14.06
C VAL A 43 -5.29 -2.40 12.86
N ASN A 44 -4.71 -2.07 11.71
CA ASN A 44 -5.06 -2.65 10.43
C ASN A 44 -3.93 -3.55 9.95
N SER A 45 -4.27 -4.68 9.35
CA SER A 45 -3.30 -5.57 8.68
C SER A 45 -2.91 -5.11 7.27
N TYR A 46 -3.21 -3.84 6.92
CA TYR A 46 -2.89 -3.24 5.63
C TYR A 46 -2.48 -1.77 5.74
N MET A 47 -1.64 -1.32 4.82
CA MET A 47 -1.42 0.11 4.58
C MET A 47 -2.53 0.62 3.66
N LYS A 48 -3.11 1.79 3.96
CA LYS A 48 -4.09 2.44 3.09
C LYS A 48 -3.52 3.74 2.55
N PHE A 49 -3.69 3.98 1.27
CA PHE A 49 -3.25 5.21 0.62
C PHE A 49 -4.15 5.55 -0.56
N ARG A 50 -4.22 6.83 -0.88
CA ARG A 50 -4.92 7.35 -2.04
C ARG A 50 -3.90 7.71 -3.11
N VAL A 51 -4.11 7.21 -4.32
CA VAL A 51 -3.21 7.45 -5.44
C VAL A 51 -4.02 7.86 -6.66
N GLU A 52 -3.41 8.70 -7.49
CA GLU A 52 -3.86 8.93 -8.84
C GLU A 52 -3.20 7.90 -9.76
N VAL A 53 -4.02 6.99 -10.28
CA VAL A 53 -3.60 5.94 -11.23
C VAL A 53 -3.82 6.41 -12.67
N ASN A 54 -2.91 6.00 -13.56
CA ASN A 54 -3.07 6.15 -15.00
C ASN A 54 -3.82 4.92 -15.55
N LEU A 55 -5.04 5.13 -16.06
CA LEU A 55 -5.86 4.04 -16.60
C LEU A 55 -5.37 3.52 -17.97
N ASN A 56 -4.47 4.26 -18.63
CA ASN A 56 -3.85 3.85 -19.88
C ASN A 56 -2.65 2.91 -19.66
N SER A 57 -2.35 2.56 -18.41
CA SER A 57 -1.24 1.68 -18.04
C SER A 57 -1.74 0.51 -17.17
N PRO A 58 -1.09 -0.66 -17.25
CA PRO A 58 -1.44 -1.78 -16.39
C PRO A 58 -1.34 -1.39 -14.91
N ILE A 59 -2.37 -1.75 -14.16
CA ILE A 59 -2.42 -1.51 -12.72
C ILE A 59 -1.59 -2.58 -12.01
N GLN A 60 -0.69 -2.15 -11.11
CA GLN A 60 0.13 -3.08 -10.34
C GLN A 60 -0.75 -3.90 -9.38
N ALA A 61 -0.86 -5.21 -9.59
CA ALA A 61 -1.70 -6.07 -8.74
C ALA A 61 -0.98 -6.55 -7.47
N ARG A 62 0.32 -6.85 -7.58
CA ARG A 62 1.16 -7.38 -6.50
C ARG A 62 2.63 -7.10 -6.76
N PHE A 63 3.46 -7.15 -5.73
CA PHE A 63 4.91 -7.18 -5.92
C PHE A 63 5.55 -8.15 -4.93
N LEU A 64 6.78 -8.57 -5.26
CA LEU A 64 7.57 -9.43 -4.41
C LEU A 64 8.49 -8.54 -3.54
N LEU A 65 8.32 -8.61 -2.22
CA LEU A 65 9.17 -7.91 -1.27
C LEU A 65 10.37 -8.80 -0.92
N PRO A 66 11.59 -8.47 -1.39
CA PRO A 66 12.79 -9.20 -1.00
C PRO A 66 13.10 -8.99 0.48
N ARG A 67 13.64 -10.02 1.12
CA ARG A 67 14.10 -9.99 2.52
C ARG A 67 15.47 -10.64 2.59
N ASP A 68 16.43 -9.99 3.24
CA ASP A 68 17.84 -10.42 3.22
C ASP A 68 18.06 -11.84 3.79
N ARG A 69 17.29 -12.24 4.80
CA ARG A 69 17.49 -13.51 5.54
C ARG A 69 16.25 -14.41 5.59
N ASP A 70 15.18 -14.01 4.92
CA ASP A 70 13.91 -14.74 4.91
C ASP A 70 13.43 -14.96 3.47
N SER A 71 12.48 -15.88 3.28
CA SER A 71 11.79 -16.03 1.99
C SER A 71 11.13 -14.71 1.55
N PRO A 72 11.13 -14.37 0.26
CA PRO A 72 10.46 -13.16 -0.19
C PRO A 72 8.95 -13.23 0.09
N LEU A 73 8.34 -12.09 0.39
CA LEU A 73 6.90 -12.00 0.68
C LEU A 73 6.15 -11.45 -0.51
N TRP A 74 5.00 -12.05 -0.82
CA TRP A 74 4.06 -11.46 -1.77
C TRP A 74 3.26 -10.37 -1.07
N THR A 75 3.32 -9.17 -1.64
CA THR A 75 2.49 -8.04 -1.27
C THR A 75 1.42 -7.83 -2.32
N TYR A 76 0.17 -7.66 -1.89
CA TYR A 76 -0.99 -7.54 -2.78
C TYR A 76 -1.63 -6.16 -2.65
N PHE A 77 -2.11 -5.63 -3.78
CA PHE A 77 -2.85 -4.39 -3.86
C PHE A 77 -4.32 -4.66 -4.14
N LYS A 78 -5.20 -4.05 -3.34
CA LYS A 78 -6.63 -3.99 -3.59
C LYS A 78 -7.02 -2.55 -3.87
N TYR A 79 -7.57 -2.33 -5.06
CA TYR A 79 -8.04 -1.02 -5.52
C TYR A 79 -9.53 -0.86 -5.18
N GLU A 80 -9.89 0.28 -4.63
CA GLU A 80 -11.25 0.62 -4.22
C GLU A 80 -11.66 1.92 -4.92
N HIS A 81 -12.82 1.91 -5.56
CA HIS A 81 -13.43 3.12 -6.10
C HIS A 81 -13.80 4.07 -4.95
N LEU A 82 -13.70 5.37 -5.22
CA LEU A 82 -14.26 6.37 -4.32
C LEU A 82 -15.79 6.32 -4.42
N PRO A 83 -16.53 6.43 -3.30
CA PRO A 83 -17.96 6.65 -3.39
C PRO A 83 -18.21 7.92 -4.22
N MET A 84 -19.10 7.79 -5.22
CA MET A 84 -19.60 8.91 -6.02
C MET A 84 -20.57 9.75 -5.20
#